data_AF-A0A969S4B6-F1
#
_entry.id   AF-A0A969S4B6-F1
#
_cell.length_a   1.000
_cell.length_b   1.000
_cell.length_c   1.000
_cell.angle_alpha   90.00
_cell.angle_beta   90.00
_cell.angle_gamma   90.00
#
_symmetry.space_group_name_H-M   'P 1'
#
loop_
_entity.id
_entity.type
_entity.pdbx_description
1 polymer ?
#
loop_
_entity_poly.entity_id
_entity_poly.type
_entity_poly.pdbx_seq_one_letter_code
_entity_poly.pdbx_strand_id
1 'polypeptide(L)'
;MGTTVKGIYTQGTSTPISFTASIQPATGDEQESFPEGLREKSIFRLYTDFELYSENQVTKQPGDLINYNGKVLKVIRVLPWQNNVINHYKAFMSELTPDQE
;
A
#
# COMPACT_ATOMS: atom_id res chain seq x y z
N MET A 1 4.79 -7.19 -18.52
CA MET A 1 5.77 -7.16 -19.62
C MET A 1 5.91 -5.72 -20.10
N GLY A 2 7.10 -5.11 -19.97
CA GLY A 2 7.34 -3.72 -20.37
C GLY A 2 8.03 -3.67 -21.74
N THR A 3 7.50 -2.87 -22.67
CA THR A 3 8.08 -2.66 -23.99
C THR A 3 8.76 -1.30 -24.02
N THR A 4 10.07 -1.28 -24.28
CA THR A 4 10.86 -0.06 -24.38
C THR A 4 10.59 0.63 -25.71
N VAL A 5 9.98 1.81 -25.70
CA VAL A 5 9.94 2.69 -26.88
C VAL A 5 10.69 4.00 -26.58
N LYS A 6 11.84 4.17 -27.24
CA LYS A 6 12.56 5.45 -27.40
C LYS A 6 12.86 6.24 -26.11
N GLY A 7 13.45 5.61 -25.10
CA GLY A 7 14.10 6.32 -23.99
C GLY A 7 13.19 7.14 -23.07
N ILE A 8 11.86 7.06 -23.22
CA ILE A 8 10.89 7.66 -22.30
C ILE A 8 10.31 6.52 -21.46
N TYR A 9 10.59 6.53 -20.15
CA TYR A 9 9.98 5.61 -19.20
C TYR A 9 8.47 5.88 -19.20
N THR A 10 7.72 5.04 -19.92
CA THR A 10 6.27 5.16 -19.94
C THR A 10 5.79 4.57 -18.62
N GLN A 11 5.40 5.43 -17.69
CA GLN A 11 4.77 5.00 -16.43
C GLN A 11 3.59 4.11 -16.82
N GLY A 12 3.69 2.81 -16.50
CA GLY A 12 2.66 1.84 -16.83
C GLY A 12 1.31 2.37 -16.37
N THR A 13 0.32 2.35 -17.26
CA THR A 13 -1.03 2.86 -16.97
C THR A 13 -1.60 2.08 -15.79
N SER A 14 -1.48 2.62 -14.58
CA SER A 14 -2.11 2.05 -13.40
C SER A 14 -3.61 2.28 -13.55
N THR A 15 -4.33 1.21 -13.87
CA THR A 15 -5.79 1.27 -14.01
C THR A 15 -6.38 1.14 -12.61
N PRO A 16 -7.15 2.13 -12.13
CA PRO A 16 -7.78 2.00 -10.82
C PRO A 16 -8.78 0.86 -10.85
N ILE A 17 -8.60 -0.11 -9.97
CA ILE A 17 -9.53 -1.21 -9.75
C ILE A 17 -10.42 -0.90 -8.55
N SER A 18 -11.70 -1.27 -8.65
CA SER A 18 -12.63 -1.23 -7.51
C SER A 18 -12.70 -2.63 -6.91
N PHE A 19 -12.49 -2.73 -5.60
CA PHE A 19 -12.54 -4.00 -4.88
C PHE A 19 -13.17 -3.82 -3.51
N THR A 20 -13.65 -4.93 -2.95
CA THR A 20 -14.17 -4.97 -1.58
C THR A 20 -13.13 -5.64 -0.69
N ALA A 21 -12.79 -5.00 0.41
CA ALA A 21 -11.81 -5.50 1.37
C ALA A 21 -12.12 -4.96 2.77
N SER A 22 -11.56 -5.61 3.78
CA SER A 22 -11.74 -5.18 5.17
C SER A 22 -10.66 -4.18 5.56
N ILE A 23 -11.04 -2.93 5.80
CA ILE A 23 -10.16 -1.86 6.29
C ILE A 23 -10.43 -1.62 7.77
N GLN A 24 -9.38 -1.57 8.58
CA GLN A 24 -9.46 -1.30 10.01
C GLN A 24 -8.32 -0.33 10.42
N PRO A 25 -8.52 0.53 11.42
CA PRO A 25 -7.40 1.27 12.01
C PRO A 25 -6.41 0.28 12.64
N ALA A 26 -5.11 0.56 12.50
CA ALA A 26 -4.09 -0.18 13.21
C ALA A 26 -4.16 0.12 14.72
N THR A 27 -3.90 -0.89 15.54
CA THR A 27 -3.85 -0.78 17.00
C THR A 27 -2.47 -0.28 17.45
N GLY A 28 -2.37 0.29 18.65
CA GLY A 28 -1.14 0.89 19.18
C GLY A 28 0.10 -0.01 19.07
N ASP A 29 -0.02 -1.29 19.45
CA ASP A 29 1.06 -2.29 19.33
C ASP A 29 1.60 -2.45 17.90
N GLU A 30 0.72 -2.39 16.89
CA GLU A 30 1.11 -2.47 15.49
C GLU A 30 1.74 -1.17 15.00
N GLN A 31 1.30 -0.02 15.53
CA GLN A 31 1.91 1.29 15.26
C GLN A 31 3.33 1.36 15.86
N GLU A 32 3.58 0.73 17.00
CA GLU A 32 4.92 0.69 17.62
C GLU A 32 5.95 -0.03 16.74
N SER A 33 5.52 -0.95 15.87
CA SER A 33 6.42 -1.60 14.91
C SER A 33 6.87 -0.67 13.76
N PHE A 34 6.23 0.50 13.60
CA PHE A 34 6.59 1.50 12.60
C PHE A 34 7.52 2.58 13.18
N PRO A 35 8.43 3.16 12.36
CA PRO A 35 9.28 4.27 12.79
C PRO A 35 8.44 5.47 13.22
N GLU A 36 8.96 6.28 14.15
CA GLU A 36 8.24 7.37 14.81
C GLU A 36 7.55 8.34 13.82
N GLY A 37 8.20 8.68 12.71
CA GLY A 37 7.61 9.56 11.67
C GLY A 37 6.37 9.00 10.95
N LEU A 38 6.08 7.69 11.10
CA LEU A 38 4.85 7.06 10.64
C LEU A 38 3.85 6.82 11.79
N ARG A 39 4.27 6.89 13.06
CA ARG A 39 3.39 6.71 14.22
C ARG A 39 2.42 7.87 14.41
N GLU A 40 2.85 9.08 14.05
CA GLU A 40 1.98 10.28 14.06
C GLU A 40 0.91 10.25 12.96
N LYS A 41 1.09 9.42 11.92
CA LYS A 41 0.13 9.27 10.83
C LYS A 41 -0.91 8.21 11.17
N SER A 42 -2.15 8.42 10.68
CA SER A 42 -3.19 7.39 10.77
C SER A 42 -2.79 6.17 9.95
N ILE A 43 -2.47 5.06 10.64
CA ILE A 43 -2.15 3.78 10.00
C ILE A 43 -3.42 2.93 9.93
N PHE A 44 -3.66 2.36 8.75
CA PHE A 44 -4.76 1.46 8.47
C PHE A 44 -4.21 0.11 8.04
N ARG A 45 -4.89 -0.97 8.44
CA ARG A 45 -4.66 -2.31 7.94
C ARG A 45 -5.78 -2.73 6.99
N LEU A 46 -5.41 -3.42 5.93
CA LEU A 46 -6.29 -3.94 4.90
C LEU A 46 -6.07 -5.44 4.76
N TYR A 47 -7.17 -6.19 4.65
CA TYR A 47 -7.15 -7.60 4.28
C TYR A 47 -7.74 -7.77 2.88
N THR A 48 -6.96 -8.34 1.97
CA THR A 48 -7.34 -8.56 0.58
C THR A 48 -6.93 -9.97 0.10
N ASP A 49 -7.59 -10.47 -0.93
CA ASP A 49 -7.31 -11.79 -1.54
C ASP A 49 -6.18 -11.73 -2.59
N PHE A 50 -5.85 -10.53 -3.08
CA PHE A 50 -4.82 -10.31 -4.08
C PHE A 50 -3.62 -9.53 -3.54
N GLU A 51 -2.47 -9.70 -4.17
CA GLU A 51 -1.24 -9.01 -3.76
C GLU A 51 -1.32 -7.51 -4.07
N LEU A 52 -0.95 -6.70 -3.07
CA LEU A 52 -0.68 -5.27 -3.24
C LEU A 52 0.82 -5.04 -3.22
N TYR A 53 1.26 -3.95 -3.83
CA TYR A 53 2.65 -3.55 -3.87
C TYR A 53 2.93 -2.47 -2.83
N SER A 54 3.88 -2.74 -1.93
CA SER A 54 4.45 -1.71 -1.06
C SER A 54 5.53 -0.92 -1.79
N GLU A 55 5.76 0.31 -1.33
CA GLU A 55 6.91 1.08 -1.79
C GLU A 55 8.21 0.30 -1.58
N ASN A 56 9.05 0.30 -2.60
CA ASN A 56 10.39 -0.28 -2.52
C ASN A 56 11.41 0.76 -2.98
N GLN A 57 12.18 1.27 -2.01
CA GLN A 57 13.20 2.29 -2.25
C GLN A 57 14.37 1.77 -3.09
N VAL A 58 14.69 0.47 -3.00
CA VAL A 58 15.80 -0.15 -3.74
C VAL A 58 15.45 -0.28 -5.22
N THR A 59 14.24 -0.73 -5.53
CA THR A 59 13.77 -0.90 -6.92
C THR A 59 13.10 0.35 -7.49
N LYS A 60 12.97 1.41 -6.68
CA LYS A 60 12.20 2.63 -6.98
C LYS A 60 10.75 2.33 -7.41
N GLN A 61 10.20 1.23 -6.94
CA GLN A 61 8.82 0.86 -7.23
C GLN A 61 7.89 1.68 -6.33
N PRO A 62 6.95 2.45 -6.90
CA PRO A 62 5.94 3.14 -6.11
C PRO A 62 5.03 2.10 -5.45
N GLY A 63 4.66 2.34 -4.19
CA GLY A 63 3.61 1.58 -3.54
C GLY A 63 2.24 1.92 -4.11
N ASP A 64 1.30 0.99 -4.01
CA ASP A 64 -0.08 1.19 -4.45
C ASP A 64 -0.76 2.29 -3.64
N LEU A 65 -1.67 3.00 -4.30
CA LEU A 65 -2.51 4.05 -3.73
C LEU A 65 -3.96 3.57 -3.66
N ILE A 66 -4.57 3.75 -2.50
CA ILE A 66 -5.94 3.32 -2.22
C ILE A 66 -6.76 4.56 -1.89
N ASN A 67 -7.81 4.79 -2.66
CA ASN A 67 -8.80 5.81 -2.38
C ASN A 67 -9.86 5.25 -1.45
N TYR A 68 -9.88 5.71 -0.20
CA TYR A 68 -10.86 5.30 0.80
C TYR A 68 -11.54 6.53 1.42
N ASN A 69 -12.85 6.65 1.23
CA ASN A 69 -13.66 7.73 1.82
C ASN A 69 -13.09 9.14 1.57
N GLY A 70 -12.66 9.41 0.33
CA GLY A 70 -12.05 10.69 -0.06
C GLY A 70 -10.60 10.89 0.39
N LYS A 71 -9.99 9.92 1.09
CA LYS A 71 -8.59 9.94 1.52
C LYS A 71 -7.75 9.06 0.61
N VAL A 72 -6.55 9.53 0.29
CA VAL A 72 -5.53 8.74 -0.41
C VAL A 72 -4.65 8.08 0.63
N LEU A 73 -4.67 6.76 0.66
CA LEU A 73 -3.82 5.94 1.50
C LEU A 73 -2.72 5.32 0.64
N LYS A 74 -1.48 5.30 1.12
CA LYS A 74 -0.35 4.67 0.43
C LYS A 74 0.01 3.38 1.13
N VAL A 75 0.19 2.29 0.37
CA VAL A 75 0.64 1.01 0.88
C VAL A 75 2.11 1.09 1.27
N ILE A 76 2.39 0.92 2.57
CA ILE A 76 3.73 1.02 3.15
C ILE A 76 4.38 -0.35 3.35
N ARG A 77 3.58 -1.38 3.60
CA ARG A 77 4.06 -2.75 3.86
C ARG A 77 2.96 -3.75 3.53
N VAL A 78 3.34 -4.88 2.92
CA VAL A 78 2.44 -5.99 2.65
C VAL A 78 3.00 -7.25 3.28
N LEU A 79 2.18 -7.95 4.04
CA LEU A 79 2.49 -9.22 4.68
C LEU A 79 1.61 -10.30 4.06
N PRO A 80 2.18 -11.24 3.28
CA PRO A 80 1.42 -12.39 2.80
C PRO A 80 1.10 -13.32 3.98
N TRP A 81 -0.17 -13.69 4.11
CA TRP A 81 -0.65 -14.68 5.07
C TRP A 81 -1.12 -15.92 4.34
N GLN A 82 -0.24 -16.91 4.24
CA GLN A 82 -0.47 -18.15 3.50
C GLN A 82 -0.51 -19.31 4.50
N ASN A 83 -1.69 -19.65 5.02
CA ASN A 83 -1.82 -20.58 6.15
C ASN A 83 -2.57 -21.88 5.83
N ASN A 84 -2.63 -22.33 4.57
CA ASN A 84 -3.33 -23.56 4.14
C ASN A 84 -4.83 -23.66 4.53
N VAL A 85 -5.40 -22.63 5.15
CA VAL A 85 -6.79 -22.56 5.60
C VAL A 85 -7.51 -21.44 4.85
N ILE A 86 -7.08 -20.19 5.03
CA ILE A 86 -7.53 -19.04 4.25
C ILE A 86 -6.30 -18.18 3.95
N ASN A 87 -5.92 -18.16 2.68
CA ASN A 87 -4.84 -17.34 2.19
C ASN A 87 -5.34 -15.91 2.00
N HIS A 88 -4.58 -14.93 2.46
CA HIS A 88 -4.89 -13.51 2.26
C HIS A 88 -3.63 -12.67 2.38
N TYR A 89 -3.72 -11.40 2.02
CA TYR A 89 -2.67 -10.41 2.19
C TYR A 89 -3.11 -9.38 3.21
N LYS A 90 -2.25 -9.14 4.20
CA LYS A 90 -2.40 -8.07 5.17
C LYS A 90 -1.52 -6.90 4.74
N ALA A 91 -2.13 -5.82 4.27
CA ALA A 91 -1.42 -4.60 3.91
C ALA A 91 -1.57 -3.54 5.00
N PHE A 92 -0.49 -2.79 5.26
CA PHE A 92 -0.51 -1.59 6.07
C PHE A 92 -0.43 -0.38 5.15
N MET A 93 -1.20 0.64 5.48
CA MET A 93 -1.35 1.85 4.69
C MET A 93 -1.26 3.06 5.61
N SER A 94 -0.61 4.12 5.15
CA SER A 94 -0.62 5.41 5.84
C SER A 94 -1.34 6.44 4.98
N GLU A 95 -1.94 7.43 5.63
CA GLU A 95 -2.51 8.57 4.92
C GLU A 95 -1.39 9.32 4.19
N LEU A 96 -1.56 9.52 2.88
CA LEU A 96 -0.67 10.32 2.07
C LEU A 96 -0.99 11.79 2.36
N THR A 97 -0.31 12.36 3.35
CA THR A 97 -0.23 13.82 3.43
C THR A 97 0.52 14.32 2.20
N PRO A 98 -0.01 15.30 1.44
CA PRO A 98 0.79 15.98 0.44
C PRO A 98 1.94 16.65 1.19
N ASP A 99 3.13 16.07 1.07
CA ASP A 99 4.35 16.73 1.51
C ASP A 99 4.36 18.07 0.77
N GLN A 100 4.30 19.17 1.53
CA GLN A 100 4.35 20.51 0.97
C GLN A 100 5.73 20.67 0.33
N GLU A 101 5.79 20.64 -1.00
CA GLU A 101 6.95 21.10 -1.77
C GLU A 101 7.09 22.62 -1.68
#